data_AF-A0A258QJ39-F1
#
_entry.id   AF-A0A258QJ39-F1
#
_cell.length_a   1.000
_cell.length_b   1.000
_cell.length_c   1.000
_cell.angle_alpha   90.00
_cell.angle_beta   90.00
_cell.angle_gamma   90.00
#
_symmetry.space_group_name_H-M   'P 1'
#
loop_
_entity.id
_entity.type
_entity.pdbx_description
1 polymer ?
#
loop_
_entity_poly.entity_id
_entity_poly.type
_entity_poly.pdbx_seq_one_letter_code
_entity_poly.pdbx_strand_id
1 'polypeptide(L)' 'MEYVPGLQGIPATQSKISFLDGQQGILTYRGYPIVELAKHSTFEEAAWVLING' A
#
# COMPACT_ATOMS: atom_id res chain seq x y z
N MET A 1 -8.32 -16.18 -23.54
CA MET A 1 -7.80 -15.80 -22.21
C MET A 1 -7.40 -17.08 -21.53
N GLU A 2 -6.15 -17.17 -21.09
CA GLU A 2 -5.64 -18.32 -20.34
C GLU A 2 -6.24 -18.31 -18.93
N TYR A 3 -6.61 -19.48 -18.41
CA TYR A 3 -7.11 -19.59 -17.04
C TYR A 3 -5.95 -19.44 -16.07
N VAL A 4 -6.03 -18.44 -15.18
CA VAL A 4 -5.00 -18.16 -14.17
C VAL A 4 -5.57 -18.47 -12.78
N PRO A 5 -5.32 -19.66 -12.21
CA PRO A 5 -5.77 -19.96 -10.85
C PRO A 5 -5.12 -19.01 -9.85
N GLY A 6 -5.91 -18.46 -8.93
CA GLY A 6 -5.42 -17.55 -7.88
C GLY A 6 -5.14 -16.11 -8.32
N LEU A 7 -5.44 -15.73 -9.57
CA LEU A 7 -5.33 -14.34 -10.09
C LEU A 7 -3.93 -13.72 -10.03
N GLN A 8 -2.87 -14.54 -9.98
CA GLN A 8 -1.51 -14.03 -9.94
C GLN A 8 -1.20 -13.18 -11.19
N GLY A 9 -0.71 -11.95 -10.96
CA GLY A 9 -0.41 -11.00 -12.04
C GLY A 9 -1.62 -10.30 -12.66
N ILE A 10 -2.84 -10.59 -12.21
CA ILE A 10 -4.05 -9.95 -12.71
C ILE A 10 -4.43 -8.76 -11.83
N PRO A 11 -4.38 -7.52 -12.34
CA PRO A 11 -4.81 -6.35 -11.58
C PRO A 11 -6.32 -6.38 -11.37
N ALA A 12 -6.76 -6.53 -10.11
CA ALA A 12 -8.17 -6.58 -9.75
C ALA A 12 -8.82 -5.19 -9.65
N THR A 13 -8.06 -4.17 -9.28
CA THR A 13 -8.53 -2.79 -9.13
C THR A 13 -7.38 -1.79 -9.20
N GLN A 14 -7.71 -0.50 -9.34
CA GLN A 14 -6.79 0.60 -9.14
C GLN A 14 -6.95 1.14 -7.72
N SER A 15 -5.83 1.34 -7.02
CA SER A 15 -5.83 1.85 -5.64
C SER A 15 -4.87 3.01 -5.49
N LYS A 16 -5.26 4.00 -4.67
CA LYS A 16 -4.40 5.10 -4.20
C LYS A 16 -4.00 4.93 -2.72
N ILE A 17 -4.32 3.79 -2.11
CA ILE A 17 -4.17 3.57 -0.67
C ILE A 17 -2.72 3.23 -0.30
N SER A 18 -2.10 2.31 -1.03
CA SER A 18 -0.76 1.80 -0.73
C SER A 18 0.00 1.49 -2.01
N PHE A 19 1.32 1.64 -1.95
CA PHE A 19 2.25 1.23 -3.00
C PHE A 19 3.37 0.39 -2.39
N LEU A 20 3.69 -0.72 -3.07
CA LEU A 20 4.74 -1.67 -2.69
C LEU A 20 5.67 -1.90 -3.89
N ASP A 21 6.95 -1.64 -3.69
CA ASP A 21 8.02 -2.14 -4.55
C ASP A 21 8.91 -3.08 -3.75
N GLY A 22 8.72 -4.39 -3.97
CA GLY A 22 9.47 -5.43 -3.27
C GLY A 22 10.93 -5.54 -3.69
N GLN A 23 11.32 -5.01 -4.86
CA GLN A 23 12.72 -5.03 -5.31
C GLN A 23 13.52 -3.93 -4.64
N GLN A 24 12.91 -2.75 -4.48
CA GLN A 24 13.51 -1.60 -3.82
C GLN A 24 13.26 -1.56 -2.31
N GLY A 25 12.38 -2.42 -1.79
CA GLY A 25 12.01 -2.43 -0.37
C GLY A 25 11.16 -1.22 0.04
N ILE A 26 10.40 -0.65 -0.90
CA ILE A 26 9.58 0.54 -0.67
C ILE A 26 8.16 0.12 -0.32
N LEU A 27 7.63 0.66 0.78
CA LEU A 27 6.22 0.59 1.14
C LEU A 27 5.74 1.99 1.53
N THR A 28 4.60 2.42 0.97
CA THR A 28 4.00 3.71 1.29
C THR A 28 2.51 3.58 1.59
N TYR A 29 1.99 4.41 2.50
CA TYR A 29 0.55 4.61 2.74
C TYR A 29 0.18 6.02 2.31
N ARG A 30 -0.76 6.16 1.36
CA ARG A 30 -1.14 7.45 0.74
C ARG A 30 0.06 8.31 0.31
N GLY A 31 1.13 7.67 -0.16
CA GLY A 31 2.37 8.32 -0.57
C GLY A 31 3.38 8.60 0.57
N TYR A 32 3.02 8.42 1.83
CA TYR A 32 3.96 8.53 2.96
C TYR A 32 4.79 7.26 3.09
N PRO A 33 6.14 7.34 3.13
CA PRO A 33 6.98 6.19 3.43
C PRO A 33 6.60 5.56 4.77
N ILE A 34 6.46 4.23 4.81
CA ILE A 34 6.04 3.53 6.03
C ILE A 34 6.99 3.77 7.22
N VAL A 35 8.28 3.99 6.92
CA VAL A 35 9.31 4.25 7.93
C VAL A 35 9.06 5.56 8.66
N GLU A 36 8.52 6.58 7.97
CA GLU A 36 8.18 7.86 8.58
C GLU A 36 6.99 7.70 9.53
N LEU A 37 5.93 7.03 9.08
CA LEU A 37 4.77 6.74 9.94
C LEU A 37 5.17 5.90 11.16
N ALA A 38 6.02 4.91 11.00
CA ALA A 38 6.46 4.05 12.10
C ALA A 38 7.29 4.79 13.17
N LYS A 39 8.07 5.81 12.76
CA LYS A 39 8.92 6.59 13.68
C LYS A 39 8.21 7.78 14.29
N HIS A 40 7.25 8.36 13.57
CA HIS A 40 6.75 9.69 13.86
C HIS A 40 5.23 9.78 14.01
N SER A 41 4.50 8.68 13.83
CA SER A 41 3.05 8.67 13.94
C SER A 41 2.53 7.68 14.97
N THR A 42 1.31 7.91 15.44
CA THR A 42 0.55 6.93 16.22
C THR A 42 -0.28 6.02 15.31
N PHE A 43 -0.90 5.00 15.91
CA PHE A 43 -1.85 4.14 15.21
C PHE A 43 -3.02 4.94 14.63
N GLU A 44 -3.59 5.87 15.40
CA GLU A 44 -4.74 6.68 15.01
C GLU A 44 -4.43 7.58 13.82
N GLU A 45 -3.24 8.20 13.80
CA GLU A 45 -2.79 9.04 12.69
C GLU A 45 -2.58 8.21 11.41
N ALA A 46 -1.93 7.05 11.51
CA ALA A 46 -1.75 6.15 10.38
C ALA A 46 -3.10 5.64 9.83
N ALA A 47 -4.04 5.29 10.72
CA ALA A 47 -5.39 4.87 10.35
C ALA A 47 -6.17 6.01 9.67
N TRP A 48 -6.05 7.24 10.20
CA TRP A 48 -6.73 8.40 9.65
C TRP A 48 -6.27 8.67 8.21
N VAL A 49 -4.96 8.63 7.95
CA VAL A 49 -4.41 8.81 6.59
C VAL A 49 -4.93 7.72 5.64
N LEU A 50 -4.96 6.46 6.06
CA LEU A 50 -5.47 5.38 5.21
C LEU A 50 -6.93 5.59 4.79
N ILE A 51 -7.78 6.03 5.72
CA ILE A 51 -9.21 6.20 5.50
C ILE A 51 -9.53 7.51 4.76
N ASN A 52 -8.87 8.62 5.11
CA ASN A 52 -9.27 9.97 4.70
C ASN A 52 -8.33 10.67 3.71
N GLY A 53 -7.12 10.14 3.48
CA GLY A 53 -6.16 10.70 2.52
C GLY A 53 -6.38 10.26 1.07
#